data_AF-A0A974P6W1-F1
#
_entry.id   AF-A0A974P6W1-F1
#
_cell.length_a   1.000
_cell.length_b   1.000
_cell.length_c   1.000
_cell.angle_alpha   90.00
_cell.angle_beta   90.00
_cell.angle_gamma   90.00
#
_symmetry.space_group_name_H-M   'P 1'
#
loop_
_entity.id
_entity.type
_entity.pdbx_description
1 polymer ?
#
loop_
_entity_poly.entity_id
_entity_poly.type
_entity_poly.pdbx_seq_one_letter_code
_entity_poly.pdbx_strand_id
1 'polypeptide(L)'
;MGIPDDGRVRAENQGLLRRPTYTFFGTASYLDYLRAAFAGAQEIWLGPPAGPMDLKVKAGPMVNYLADPDIYSIALGKAERIVQAMGRPCLNSPAAVLRSGRDHVARALADVPGVVVPRTERLIASGPADLARVIAERRITYPLLVRPLGATAASAS
;
A
#
# COMPACT_ATOMS: atom_id res chain seq x y z
N MET A 1 7.93 -7.14 -4.21
CA MET A 1 7.02 -6.36 -5.07
C MET A 1 5.58 -6.72 -4.78
N GLY A 2 4.61 -5.95 -5.26
CA GLY A 2 3.22 -6.38 -5.13
C GLY A 2 2.24 -5.81 -6.13
N ILE A 3 1.15 -6.54 -6.25
CA ILE A 3 -0.04 -6.24 -7.05
C ILE A 3 -1.05 -5.58 -6.09
N PRO A 4 -1.66 -4.44 -6.48
CA PRO A 4 -2.66 -3.77 -5.66
C PRO A 4 -3.82 -4.69 -5.29
N ASP A 5 -4.51 -4.35 -4.20
CA ASP A 5 -5.60 -5.17 -3.65
C ASP A 5 -6.78 -5.34 -4.62
N ASP A 6 -6.98 -4.40 -5.56
CA ASP A 6 -7.99 -4.48 -6.63
C ASP A 6 -7.57 -5.39 -7.80
N GLY A 7 -6.35 -5.93 -7.76
CA GLY A 7 -5.78 -6.79 -8.80
C GLY A 7 -5.42 -6.07 -10.09
N ARG A 8 -5.43 -4.73 -10.13
CA ARG A 8 -5.23 -3.93 -11.34
C ARG A 8 -3.94 -3.12 -11.25
N VAL A 9 -3.31 -2.91 -12.41
CA VAL A 9 -2.17 -2.02 -12.55
C VAL A 9 -2.37 -1.17 -13.80
N ARG A 10 -1.91 0.09 -13.76
CA ARG A 10 -1.93 0.94 -14.93
C ARG A 10 -0.85 0.47 -15.90
N ALA A 11 -1.28 0.11 -17.11
CA ALA A 11 -0.40 -0.19 -18.22
C ALA A 11 -0.42 0.96 -19.22
N GLU A 12 0.75 1.38 -19.70
CA GLU A 12 0.89 2.35 -20.77
C GLU A 12 1.40 1.63 -22.01
N ASN A 13 0.65 1.79 -23.11
CA ASN A 13 1.04 1.25 -24.41
C ASN A 13 2.03 2.22 -25.07
N GLN A 14 3.24 1.74 -25.36
CA GLN A 14 4.28 2.53 -26.04
C GLN A 14 4.26 2.37 -27.57
N GLY A 15 3.15 1.89 -28.14
CA GLY A 15 2.96 1.63 -29.56
C GLY A 15 2.95 0.13 -29.89
N LEU A 16 2.45 -0.22 -31.08
CA LEU A 16 2.16 -1.60 -31.53
C LEU A 16 3.32 -2.59 -31.42
N LEU A 17 4.59 -2.13 -31.46
CA LEU A 17 5.78 -2.99 -31.43
C LEU A 17 6.55 -2.94 -30.10
N ARG A 18 6.12 -2.13 -29.13
CA ARG A 18 6.81 -1.98 -27.86
C ARG A 18 6.06 -2.71 -26.75
N ARG A 19 6.82 -3.27 -25.81
CA ARG A 19 6.23 -3.87 -24.60
C ARG A 19 5.54 -2.77 -23.78
N PRO A 20 4.34 -3.03 -23.24
CA PRO A 20 3.69 -2.09 -22.34
C PRO A 20 4.52 -1.88 -21.08
N THR A 21 4.51 -0.66 -20.56
CA THR A 21 5.11 -0.30 -19.28
C THR A 21 4.06 -0.29 -18.19
N TYR A 22 4.40 -0.81 -17.01
CA TYR A 22 3.47 -0.92 -15.88
C TYR A 22 3.89 0.03 -14.77
N THR A 23 2.93 0.81 -14.26
CA THR A 23 3.17 1.76 -13.16
C THR A 23 2.56 1.24 -11.86
N PHE A 24 3.41 1.04 -10.85
CA PHE A 24 3.02 0.55 -9.52
C PHE A 24 3.13 1.69 -8.50
N PHE A 25 1.99 2.27 -8.14
CA PHE A 25 1.91 3.33 -7.12
C PHE A 25 2.02 2.79 -5.71
N GLY A 26 2.40 3.63 -4.74
CA GLY A 26 2.50 3.20 -3.34
C GLY A 26 3.64 2.21 -3.07
N THR A 27 4.63 2.19 -3.97
CA THR A 27 5.87 1.44 -3.79
C THR A 27 6.97 2.36 -3.27
N ALA A 28 7.98 1.79 -2.59
CA ALA A 28 9.12 2.57 -2.13
C ALA A 28 9.94 3.11 -3.33
N SER A 29 10.81 4.10 -3.17
CA SER A 29 11.53 4.70 -4.31
C SER A 29 12.88 4.03 -4.63
N TYR A 30 13.31 3.06 -3.82
CA TYR A 30 14.72 2.63 -3.83
C TYR A 30 15.03 1.37 -4.68
N LEU A 31 14.05 0.77 -5.38
CA LEU A 31 14.27 -0.51 -6.08
C LEU A 31 15.28 -0.41 -7.20
N ASP A 32 15.29 0.71 -7.93
CA ASP A 32 16.21 0.90 -9.05
C ASP A 32 17.66 0.87 -8.57
N TYR A 33 17.94 1.42 -7.39
CA TYR A 33 19.26 1.36 -6.75
C TYR A 33 19.59 -0.05 -6.25
N LEU A 34 18.61 -0.75 -5.68
CA LEU A 34 18.83 -2.10 -5.14
C LEU A 34 19.09 -3.14 -6.23
N ARG A 35 18.41 -3.03 -7.38
CA ARG A 35 18.65 -3.94 -8.52
C ARG A 35 20.08 -3.83 -9.03
N ALA A 36 20.62 -2.61 -9.10
CA ALA A 36 22.02 -2.38 -9.44
C ALA A 36 22.98 -2.93 -8.37
N ALA A 37 22.65 -2.77 -7.08
CA ALA A 37 23.49 -3.23 -5.97
C ALA A 37 23.44 -4.75 -5.74
N PHE A 38 22.34 -5.42 -6.08
CA PHE A 38 22.08 -6.82 -5.75
C PHE A 38 21.66 -7.64 -6.99
N ALA A 39 22.60 -7.84 -7.92
CA ALA A 39 22.38 -8.56 -9.19
C ALA A 39 21.87 -10.02 -9.03
N GLY A 40 21.91 -10.61 -7.82
CA GLY A 40 21.42 -11.95 -7.51
C GLY A 40 20.10 -12.02 -6.73
N ALA A 41 19.48 -10.87 -6.45
CA ALA A 41 18.26 -10.79 -5.64
C ALA A 41 17.11 -11.58 -6.28
N GLN A 42 16.35 -12.31 -5.46
CA GLN A 42 15.11 -12.94 -5.89
C GLN A 42 13.97 -11.94 -5.76
N GLU A 43 13.31 -11.64 -6.87
CA GLU A 43 12.11 -10.83 -6.86
C GLU A 43 10.88 -11.71 -6.60
N ILE A 44 10.08 -11.32 -5.61
CA ILE A 44 8.83 -12.00 -5.25
C ILE A 44 7.69 -10.99 -5.39
N TRP A 45 6.66 -11.38 -6.14
CA TRP A 45 5.44 -10.60 -6.35
C TRP A 45 4.32 -11.16 -5.48
N LEU A 46 3.69 -10.30 -4.68
CA LEU A 46 2.60 -10.65 -3.78
C LEU A 46 1.36 -9.84 -4.12
N GLY A 47 0.18 -10.43 -4.00
CA GLY A 47 -1.07 -9.77 -4.39
C GLY A 47 -2.29 -10.57 -3.99
N PRO A 48 -3.50 -10.16 -4.41
CA PRO A 48 -4.72 -10.93 -4.23
C PRO A 48 -4.70 -12.29 -4.98
N PRO A 49 -5.56 -13.25 -4.60
CA PRO A 49 -6.45 -13.21 -3.44
C PRO A 49 -5.67 -13.40 -2.12
N ALA A 50 -6.32 -13.11 -0.99
CA ALA A 50 -5.79 -13.52 0.30
C ALA A 50 -5.71 -15.06 0.38
N GLY A 51 -4.64 -15.59 0.97
CA GLY A 51 -4.46 -17.04 1.09
C GLY A 51 -3.02 -17.45 1.40
N PRO A 52 -2.83 -18.75 1.68
CA PRO A 52 -1.50 -19.35 1.78
C PRO A 52 -0.79 -19.31 0.43
N MET A 53 0.54 -19.32 0.47
CA MET A 53 1.40 -19.42 -0.70
C MET A 53 2.49 -20.45 -0.37
N ASP A 54 2.74 -21.36 -1.31
CA ASP A 54 3.97 -22.14 -1.30
C ASP A 54 5.05 -21.35 -2.04
N LEU A 55 6.15 -21.05 -1.37
CA LEU A 55 7.19 -20.18 -1.88
C LEU A 55 8.56 -20.64 -1.39
N LYS A 56 9.49 -20.82 -2.33
CA LYS A 56 10.91 -20.99 -2.02
C LYS A 56 11.60 -19.63 -1.98
N VAL A 57 12.12 -19.26 -0.81
CA VAL A 57 12.83 -18.00 -0.57
C VAL A 57 14.33 -18.28 -0.46
N LYS A 58 15.14 -17.61 -1.29
CA LYS A 58 16.61 -17.65 -1.16
C LYS A 58 17.07 -17.17 0.22
N ALA A 59 18.22 -17.64 0.68
CA ALA A 59 18.86 -17.13 1.90
C ALA A 59 19.22 -15.62 1.74
N GLY A 60 19.15 -14.86 2.84
CA GLY A 60 19.54 -13.46 2.86
C GLY A 60 18.52 -12.51 3.52
N PRO A 61 18.88 -11.23 3.69
CA PRO A 61 17.98 -10.21 4.19
C PRO A 61 16.85 -9.94 3.19
N MET A 62 15.71 -9.52 3.70
CA MET A 62 14.54 -9.18 2.89
C MET A 62 14.42 -7.68 2.72
N VAL A 63 13.85 -7.27 1.59
CA VAL A 63 13.48 -5.89 1.33
C VAL A 63 12.03 -5.86 0.91
N ASN A 64 11.18 -5.21 1.71
CA ASN A 64 9.78 -5.00 1.35
C ASN A 64 9.64 -3.72 0.53
N TYR A 65 9.27 -3.86 -0.74
CA TYR A 65 9.06 -2.71 -1.62
C TYR A 65 7.69 -2.04 -1.51
N LEU A 66 6.76 -2.62 -0.76
CA LEU A 66 5.42 -2.09 -0.57
C LEU A 66 5.47 -0.96 0.47
N ALA A 67 4.86 0.19 0.17
CA ALA A 67 4.94 1.37 1.02
C ALA A 67 3.57 2.00 1.37
N ASP A 68 2.51 1.68 0.64
CA ASP A 68 1.15 2.18 0.93
C ASP A 68 0.21 1.03 1.36
N PRO A 69 -0.19 0.97 2.64
CA PRO A 69 -1.11 -0.06 3.14
C PRO A 69 -2.55 0.11 2.64
N ASP A 70 -2.91 1.27 2.10
CA ASP A 70 -4.23 1.50 1.50
C ASP A 70 -4.32 0.94 0.07
N ILE A 71 -3.19 0.58 -0.54
CA ILE A 71 -3.09 -0.02 -1.87
C ILE A 71 -2.75 -1.52 -1.77
N TYR A 72 -1.94 -1.90 -0.78
CA TYR A 72 -1.29 -3.22 -0.71
C TYR A 72 -1.58 -4.00 0.56
N SER A 73 -2.74 -3.84 1.21
CA SER A 73 -3.02 -4.49 2.48
C SER A 73 -2.89 -6.02 2.42
N ILE A 74 -3.33 -6.64 1.32
CA ILE A 74 -3.25 -8.09 1.12
C ILE A 74 -1.80 -8.53 0.88
N ALA A 75 -1.10 -7.81 0.01
CA ALA A 75 0.30 -8.10 -0.33
C ALA A 75 1.22 -7.91 0.89
N LEU A 76 1.00 -6.87 1.69
CA LEU A 76 1.71 -6.62 2.95
C LEU A 76 1.42 -7.71 3.98
N GLY A 77 0.16 -8.16 4.11
CA GLY A 77 -0.19 -9.26 5.00
C GLY A 77 0.47 -10.59 4.61
N LYS A 78 0.72 -10.82 3.31
CA LYS A 78 1.53 -11.96 2.83
C LYS A 78 3.01 -11.76 3.11
N ALA A 79 3.53 -10.55 2.85
CA ALA A 79 4.92 -10.21 3.09
C ALA A 79 5.28 -10.38 4.57
N GLU A 80 4.42 -9.94 5.48
CA GLU A 80 4.62 -10.10 6.92
C GLU A 80 4.73 -11.56 7.33
N ARG A 81 3.84 -12.42 6.81
CA ARG A 81 3.91 -13.87 7.07
C ARG A 81 5.23 -14.48 6.61
N ILE A 82 5.75 -14.05 5.45
CA ILE A 82 7.06 -14.49 4.96
C ILE A 82 8.17 -14.01 5.89
N VAL A 83 8.15 -12.73 6.31
CA VAL A 83 9.16 -12.16 7.22
C VAL A 83 9.19 -12.91 8.55
N GLN A 84 8.02 -13.16 9.15
CA GLN A 84 7.88 -13.91 10.40
C GLN A 84 8.35 -15.36 10.26
N ALA A 85 7.95 -16.05 9.19
CA ALA A 85 8.35 -17.45 8.96
C ALA A 85 9.85 -17.63 8.72
N MET A 86 10.50 -16.64 8.10
CA MET A 86 11.93 -16.71 7.81
C MET A 86 12.80 -16.26 8.99
N GLY A 87 12.28 -15.39 9.87
CA GLY A 87 13.02 -14.88 11.04
C GLY A 87 14.26 -14.06 10.67
N ARG A 88 14.27 -13.41 9.49
CA ARG A 88 15.42 -12.65 8.97
C ARG A 88 15.16 -11.15 8.99
N PRO A 89 16.23 -10.31 9.01
CA PRO A 89 16.08 -8.87 8.89
C PRO A 89 15.29 -8.47 7.64
N CYS A 90 14.39 -7.51 7.79
CA CYS A 90 13.58 -6.98 6.70
C CYS A 90 13.66 -5.45 6.68
N LEU A 91 14.22 -4.88 5.61
CA LEU A 91 14.14 -3.45 5.35
C LEU A 91 12.70 -3.09 4.98
N ASN A 92 12.21 -1.98 5.53
CA ASN A 92 10.85 -1.49 5.34
C ASN A 92 9.78 -2.52 5.81
N SER A 93 9.92 -3.02 7.04
CA SER A 93 9.05 -4.05 7.65
C SER A 93 7.58 -3.95 7.22
N PRO A 94 6.98 -5.03 6.67
CA PRO A 94 5.57 -5.02 6.26
C PRO A 94 4.62 -4.68 7.41
N ALA A 95 4.85 -5.19 8.63
CA ALA A 95 4.08 -4.80 9.81
C ALA A 95 4.16 -3.30 10.11
N ALA A 96 5.33 -2.67 9.94
CA ALA A 96 5.46 -1.23 10.14
C ALA A 96 4.66 -0.44 9.08
N VAL A 97 4.74 -0.85 7.82
CA VAL A 97 3.96 -0.25 6.72
C VAL A 97 2.46 -0.43 6.92
N LEU A 98 2.01 -1.60 7.38
CA LEU A 98 0.58 -1.83 7.71
C LEU A 98 0.06 -0.86 8.78
N ARG A 99 0.92 -0.46 9.73
CA ARG A 99 0.57 0.52 10.77
C ARG A 99 0.67 1.97 10.30
N SER A 100 1.19 2.24 9.10
CA SER A 100 1.31 3.59 8.56
C SER A 100 0.13 4.00 7.67
N GLY A 101 -1.03 3.35 7.79
CA GLY A 101 -2.26 3.78 7.12
C GLY A 101 -2.68 5.18 7.60
N ARG A 102 -3.33 5.97 6.75
CA ARG A 102 -3.58 7.40 7.02
C ARG A 102 -4.32 7.65 8.34
N ASP A 103 -5.34 6.84 8.61
CA ASP A 103 -6.11 6.90 9.84
C ASP A 103 -5.32 6.39 11.06
N HIS A 104 -4.38 5.46 10.89
CA HIS A 104 -3.48 5.04 11.96
C HIS A 104 -2.42 6.11 12.28
N VAL A 105 -1.82 6.73 11.26
CA VAL A 105 -0.84 7.81 11.45
C VAL A 105 -1.48 9.00 12.14
N ALA A 106 -2.68 9.40 11.70
CA ALA A 106 -3.42 10.48 12.35
C ALA A 106 -3.67 10.18 13.84
N ARG A 107 -4.02 8.94 14.19
CA ARG A 107 -4.21 8.53 15.59
C ARG A 107 -2.89 8.47 16.36
N ALA A 108 -1.84 7.90 15.79
CA ALA A 108 -0.54 7.72 16.44
C ALA A 108 0.18 9.06 16.72
N LEU A 109 -0.06 10.07 15.88
CA LEU A 109 0.56 11.38 16.00
C LEU A 109 -0.32 12.40 16.75
N ALA A 110 -1.57 12.07 17.08
CA ALA A 110 -2.52 13.00 17.70
C ALA A 110 -2.02 13.57 19.03
N ASP A 111 -1.28 12.77 19.81
CA ASP A 111 -0.80 13.14 21.14
C ASP A 111 0.67 13.59 21.13
N VAL A 112 1.29 13.76 19.96
CA VAL A 112 2.70 14.16 19.85
C VAL A 112 2.80 15.69 19.96
N PRO A 113 3.54 16.23 20.96
CA PRO A 113 3.66 17.68 21.14
C PRO A 113 4.23 18.38 19.90
N GLY A 114 3.59 19.49 19.50
CA GLY A 114 4.02 20.29 18.35
C GLY A 114 3.63 19.71 16.98
N VAL A 115 2.97 18.55 16.93
CA VAL A 115 2.47 17.97 15.67
C VAL A 115 0.99 18.32 15.49
N VAL A 116 0.66 18.90 14.34
CA VAL A 116 -0.73 19.11 13.92
C VAL A 116 -1.08 18.03 12.89
N VAL A 117 -2.04 17.17 13.23
CA VAL A 117 -2.58 16.16 12.31
C VAL A 117 -4.06 16.38 12.02
N PRO A 118 -4.52 16.15 10.78
CA PRO A 118 -5.93 16.22 10.46
C PRO A 118 -6.67 15.04 11.09
N ARG A 119 -7.87 15.30 11.65
CA ARG A 119 -8.80 14.23 12.02
C ARG A 119 -9.11 13.39 10.79
N THR A 120 -8.66 12.14 10.79
CA THR A 120 -8.78 11.23 9.65
C THR A 120 -9.59 10.02 10.05
N GLU A 121 -10.68 9.76 9.33
CA GLU A 121 -11.64 8.71 9.62
C GLU A 121 -11.70 7.74 8.44
N ARG A 122 -11.48 6.45 8.69
CA ARG A 122 -11.72 5.40 7.68
C ARG A 122 -13.18 5.00 7.74
N LEU A 123 -13.82 4.92 6.57
CA LEU A 123 -15.23 4.53 6.44
C LEU A 123 -15.42 3.63 5.23
N ILE A 124 -16.41 2.75 5.32
CA ILE A 124 -16.94 1.99 4.19
C ILE A 124 -18.25 2.69 3.82
N ALA A 125 -18.34 3.17 2.59
CA ALA A 125 -19.53 3.80 2.05
C ALA A 125 -19.82 3.20 0.68
N SER A 126 -21.08 2.82 0.44
CA SER A 126 -21.54 2.31 -0.85
C SER A 126 -22.00 3.43 -1.77
N GLY A 127 -22.12 4.65 -1.25
CA GLY A 127 -22.45 5.84 -2.04
C GLY A 127 -22.50 7.14 -1.22
N PRO A 128 -22.85 8.27 -1.86
CA PRO A 128 -22.86 9.59 -1.22
C PRO A 128 -23.77 9.71 0.00
N ALA A 129 -24.89 8.97 0.04
CA ALA A 129 -25.82 8.99 1.17
C ALA A 129 -25.18 8.43 2.45
N ASP A 130 -24.42 7.34 2.34
CA ASP A 130 -23.67 6.77 3.47
C ASP A 130 -22.63 7.74 3.99
N LEU A 131 -21.92 8.41 3.09
CA LEU A 131 -20.93 9.42 3.43
C LEU A 131 -21.56 10.60 4.18
N ALA A 132 -22.68 11.13 3.67
CA ALA A 132 -23.40 12.24 4.31
C ALA A 132 -23.89 11.87 5.72
N ARG A 133 -24.42 10.64 5.88
CA ARG A 133 -24.84 10.10 7.17
C ARG A 133 -23.67 10.05 8.16
N VAL A 134 -22.53 9.49 7.76
CA VAL A 134 -21.34 9.38 8.62
C VAL A 134 -20.79 10.77 9.00
N ILE A 135 -20.79 11.72 8.07
CA ILE A 135 -20.35 13.10 8.33
C ILE A 135 -21.22 13.74 9.42
N ALA A 136 -22.54 13.60 9.31
CA ALA A 136 -23.49 14.11 10.30
C ALA A 136 -23.34 13.43 11.67
N GLU A 137 -23.32 12.09 11.69
CA GLU A 137 -23.18 11.29 12.93
C GLU A 137 -21.88 11.60 13.68
N ARG A 138 -20.77 11.76 12.94
CA ARG A 138 -19.43 12.00 13.52
C ARG A 138 -19.10 13.48 13.70
N ARG A 139 -20.03 14.38 13.37
CA ARG A 139 -19.89 15.84 13.46
C ARG A 139 -18.62 16.35 12.78
N ILE A 140 -18.38 15.86 11.57
CA ILE A 140 -17.21 16.21 10.76
C ILE A 140 -17.54 17.51 10.01
N THR A 141 -16.73 18.57 10.17
CA THR A 141 -17.02 19.92 9.69
C THR A 141 -16.22 20.29 8.44
N TYR A 142 -16.83 21.05 7.52
CA TYR A 142 -16.15 21.56 6.32
C TYR A 142 -15.00 22.54 6.64
N PRO A 143 -13.99 22.64 5.76
CA PRO A 143 -13.81 21.87 4.51
C PRO A 143 -13.33 20.42 4.74
N LEU A 144 -13.77 19.50 3.89
CA LEU A 144 -13.46 18.06 3.98
C LEU A 144 -12.70 17.55 2.77
N LEU A 145 -11.71 16.69 2.99
CA LEU A 145 -11.02 15.95 1.96
C LEU A 145 -11.45 14.48 2.00
N VAL A 146 -12.12 14.02 0.94
CA VAL A 146 -12.53 12.63 0.76
C VAL A 146 -11.57 11.97 -0.21
N ARG A 147 -10.98 10.83 0.19
CA ARG A 147 -10.05 10.06 -0.65
C ARG A 147 -10.50 8.61 -0.69
N PRO A 148 -10.86 8.06 -1.87
CA PRO A 148 -11.05 6.63 -2.00
C PRO A 148 -9.75 5.88 -1.69
N LEU A 149 -9.86 4.74 -1.01
CA LEU A 149 -8.72 3.84 -0.77
C LEU A 149 -8.41 3.07 -2.05
N GLY A 150 -7.14 2.77 -2.31
CA GLY A 150 -6.71 2.03 -3.49
C GLY A 150 -6.87 2.75 -4.84
N ALA A 151 -7.64 3.83 -4.93
CA ALA A 151 -7.81 4.57 -6.18
C ALA A 151 -6.66 5.57 -6.39
N THR A 152 -5.84 5.32 -7.41
CA THR A 152 -5.15 6.41 -8.09
C THR A 152 -6.18 7.24 -8.84
N ALA A 153 -6.16 8.56 -8.64
CA ALA A 153 -7.10 9.48 -9.28
C ALA A 153 -7.20 9.24 -10.80
N ALA A 154 -8.27 8.57 -11.24
CA ALA A 154 -8.64 8.44 -12.64
C ALA A 154 -10.12 8.03 -12.76
N SER A 155 -11.01 9.04 -12.76
CA SER A 155 -12.14 9.20 -13.69
C SER A 155 -13.10 10.28 -13.17
N ALA A 156 -12.77 11.54 -13.45
CA ALA A 156 -13.77 12.60 -13.58
C ALA A 156 -13.58 13.20 -14.97
N SER A 157 -14.19 12.54 -15.95
CA SER A 157 -14.44 13.05 -17.30
C SER A 157 -15.48 12.14 -17.94
#